data_AF-A0A1S1HR74-F1
#
_entry.id   AF-A0A1S1HR74-F1
#
_cell.length_a   1.000
_cell.length_b   1.000
_cell.length_c   1.000
_cell.angle_alpha   90.00
_cell.angle_beta   90.00
_cell.angle_gamma   90.00
#
_symmetry.space_group_name_H-M   'P 1'
#
loop_
_entity.id
_entity.type
_entity.pdbx_description
1 polymer ?
#
loop_
_entity_poly.entity_id
_entity_poly.type
_entity_poly.pdbx_seq_one_letter_code
_entity_poly.pdbx_strand_id
1 'polypeptide(L)'
;MKPLYTSLNTQIPGLDKSLREPHPDYPLNQDVLDRMNCSEIARDLHDAADGKGEILEVRSVEKYGSINVFENGVIEEGMDYHQVYSDGQYIYEPRITSQAMPKGDWEKHIKGINDCQIKISDKPKGLR
;
A
#
# COMPACT_ATOMS: atom_id res chain seq x y z
N MET A 1 -16.45 -17.09 -9.64
CA MET A 1 -16.18 -16.28 -8.44
C MET A 1 -15.83 -14.89 -8.93
N LYS A 2 -16.63 -13.86 -8.61
CA LYS A 2 -16.33 -12.49 -9.04
C LYS A 2 -15.26 -11.93 -8.09
N PRO A 3 -14.15 -11.38 -8.57
CA PRO A 3 -13.24 -10.66 -7.71
C PRO A 3 -13.95 -9.41 -7.19
N LEU A 4 -13.92 -9.22 -5.87
CA LEU A 4 -14.34 -8.00 -5.20
C LEU A 4 -13.27 -6.93 -5.48
N TYR A 5 -13.19 -6.45 -6.72
CA TYR A 5 -12.40 -5.25 -7.01
C TYR A 5 -13.21 -4.05 -6.54
N THR A 6 -12.74 -3.42 -5.47
CA THR A 6 -13.31 -2.18 -4.95
C THR A 6 -13.20 -1.11 -6.05
N SER A 7 -14.37 -0.68 -6.51
CA SER A 7 -14.56 0.41 -7.48
C SER A 7 -13.93 1.71 -6.96
N LEU A 8 -13.54 2.59 -7.90
CA LEU A 8 -13.09 3.99 -7.74
C LEU A 8 -13.91 4.87 -6.76
N ASN A 9 -15.03 4.37 -6.23
CA ASN A 9 -15.92 5.06 -5.29
C ASN A 9 -15.75 4.66 -3.81
N THR A 10 -14.78 3.82 -3.46
CA THR A 10 -14.53 3.49 -2.05
C THR A 10 -13.78 4.64 -1.37
N GLN A 11 -14.42 5.24 -0.37
CA GLN A 11 -13.78 6.22 0.49
C GLN A 11 -12.67 5.52 1.29
N ILE A 12 -11.41 5.84 0.95
CA ILE A 12 -10.24 5.32 1.65
C ILE A 12 -10.11 6.09 2.99
N PRO A 13 -10.17 5.41 4.15
CA PRO A 13 -10.08 6.08 5.46
C PRO A 13 -8.78 6.90 5.60
N GLY A 14 -8.78 8.00 6.35
CA GLY A 14 -7.58 8.86 6.45
C GLY A 14 -7.28 9.72 5.20
N LEU A 15 -8.09 9.61 4.15
CA LEU A 15 -8.09 10.54 3.01
C LEU A 15 -9.39 11.34 2.95
N ASP A 16 -9.28 12.67 3.02
CA ASP A 16 -10.43 13.59 2.94
C ASP A 16 -10.91 13.83 1.50
N LYS A 17 -10.18 13.31 0.50
CA LYS A 17 -10.40 13.50 -0.94
C LYS A 17 -10.08 12.20 -1.69
N SER A 18 -10.60 12.09 -2.90
CA SER A 18 -10.22 11.02 -3.83
C SER A 18 -8.72 11.01 -4.11
N LEU A 19 -8.21 9.86 -4.56
CA LEU A 19 -6.82 9.70 -4.98
C LEU A 19 -6.47 10.71 -6.07
N ARG A 20 -5.23 11.25 -6.03
CA ARG A 20 -4.75 12.07 -7.15
C ARG A 20 -4.54 11.20 -8.37
N GLU A 21 -4.91 11.74 -9.53
CA GLU A 21 -4.60 11.15 -10.83
C GLU A 21 -3.06 11.00 -11.03
N PRO A 22 -2.61 9.99 -11.80
CA PRO A 22 -1.21 9.86 -12.17
C PRO A 22 -0.66 11.10 -12.87
N HIS A 23 0.62 11.40 -12.63
CA HIS A 23 1.26 12.57 -13.23
C HIS A 23 1.79 12.20 -14.63
N PRO A 24 1.61 13.04 -15.67
CA PRO A 24 2.05 12.71 -17.04
C PRO A 24 3.54 12.36 -17.16
N ASP A 25 4.40 13.05 -16.40
CA ASP A 25 5.85 12.83 -16.41
C ASP A 25 6.31 11.61 -15.59
N TYR A 26 5.40 10.99 -14.83
CA TYR A 26 5.68 9.81 -14.01
C TYR A 26 4.61 8.75 -14.31
N PRO A 27 4.68 8.07 -15.47
CA PRO A 27 3.72 7.06 -15.83
C PRO A 27 3.77 5.87 -14.85
N LEU A 28 2.64 5.19 -14.71
CA LEU A 28 2.56 3.99 -13.87
C LEU A 28 3.42 2.86 -14.43
N ASN A 29 3.94 2.02 -13.54
CA ASN A 29 4.66 0.81 -13.91
C ASN A 29 3.66 -0.26 -14.39
N GLN A 30 3.59 -0.45 -15.71
CA GLN A 30 2.61 -1.34 -16.33
C GLN A 30 2.86 -2.82 -16.00
N ASP A 31 4.10 -3.27 -15.89
CA ASP A 31 4.44 -4.66 -15.56
C ASP A 31 3.92 -5.03 -14.16
N VAL A 32 3.93 -4.08 -13.24
CA VAL A 32 3.39 -4.24 -11.88
C VAL A 32 1.87 -4.27 -11.90
N LEU A 33 1.23 -3.36 -12.64
CA LEU A 33 -0.24 -3.31 -12.78
C LEU A 33 -0.79 -4.64 -13.30
N ASP A 34 -0.13 -5.22 -14.30
CA ASP A 34 -0.54 -6.49 -14.90
C ASP A 34 -0.45 -7.67 -13.91
N ARG A 35 0.43 -7.57 -12.89
CA ARG A 35 0.64 -8.61 -11.87
C ARG A 35 -0.01 -8.33 -10.52
N MET A 36 -0.69 -7.20 -10.37
CA MET A 36 -1.29 -6.73 -9.12
C MET A 36 -2.42 -7.62 -8.56
N ASN A 37 -2.69 -8.80 -9.14
CA ASN A 37 -3.72 -9.74 -8.72
C ASN A 37 -3.18 -10.95 -7.90
N CYS A 38 -1.86 -11.06 -7.68
CA CYS A 38 -1.25 -12.22 -7.00
C CYS A 38 -1.10 -11.99 -5.48
N SER A 39 -1.26 -13.03 -4.64
CA SER A 39 -1.51 -12.90 -3.20
C SER A 39 -0.30 -12.92 -2.25
N GLU A 40 0.96 -12.87 -2.71
CA GLU A 40 2.14 -12.48 -1.91
C GLU A 40 2.70 -11.13 -2.40
N ILE A 41 1.81 -10.15 -2.35
CA ILE A 41 1.79 -8.93 -3.15
C ILE A 41 3.13 -8.17 -3.19
N ALA A 42 3.69 -7.76 -2.05
CA ALA A 42 4.80 -6.81 -2.09
C ALA A 42 6.08 -7.41 -2.72
N ARG A 43 6.37 -8.69 -2.47
CA ARG A 43 7.53 -9.37 -3.07
C ARG A 43 7.25 -9.73 -4.53
N ASP A 44 6.07 -10.27 -4.81
CA ASP A 44 5.65 -10.64 -6.17
C ASP A 44 5.68 -9.42 -7.11
N LEU A 45 5.23 -8.26 -6.63
CA LEU A 45 5.24 -7.01 -7.40
C LEU A 45 6.65 -6.45 -7.57
N HIS A 46 7.50 -6.55 -6.56
CA HIS A 46 8.91 -6.18 -6.69
C HIS A 46 9.62 -7.06 -7.73
N ASP A 47 9.34 -8.36 -7.73
CA ASP A 47 9.90 -9.30 -8.71
C ASP A 47 9.30 -9.09 -10.11
N ALA A 48 8.03 -8.65 -10.20
CA ALA A 48 7.41 -8.21 -11.45
C ALA A 48 8.11 -6.99 -12.06
N ALA A 49 8.65 -6.12 -11.22
CA ALA A 49 9.39 -4.93 -11.63
C ALA A 49 10.89 -5.22 -11.91
N ASP A 50 11.26 -6.48 -12.11
CA ASP A 50 12.66 -6.92 -12.26
C ASP A 50 13.55 -6.49 -11.08
N GLY A 51 12.99 -6.45 -9.88
CA GLY A 51 13.68 -6.02 -8.67
C GLY A 51 13.98 -4.53 -8.57
N LYS A 52 13.34 -3.69 -9.42
CA LYS A 52 13.38 -2.23 -9.30
C LYS A 52 12.34 -1.77 -8.28
N GLY A 53 12.55 -0.58 -7.73
CA GLY A 53 11.68 -0.03 -6.69
C GLY A 53 12.09 -0.51 -5.29
N GLU A 54 11.14 -0.48 -4.37
CA GLU A 54 11.38 -0.77 -2.96
C GLU A 54 10.16 -1.42 -2.29
N ILE A 55 10.41 -2.22 -1.26
CA ILE A 55 9.37 -2.69 -0.35
C ILE A 55 9.38 -1.77 0.86
N LEU A 56 8.27 -1.08 1.09
CA LEU A 56 8.08 -0.27 2.28
C LEU A 56 7.42 -1.11 3.36
N GLU A 57 7.96 -1.04 4.57
CA GLU A 57 7.40 -1.67 5.77
C GLU A 57 6.90 -0.62 6.75
N VAL A 58 5.66 -0.79 7.21
CA VAL A 58 5.02 0.02 8.24
C VAL A 58 5.02 -0.75 9.55
N ARG A 59 5.37 -0.08 10.66
CA ARG A 59 5.29 -0.60 12.02
C ARG A 59 4.85 0.46 13.01
N SER A 60 4.37 0.04 14.17
CA SER A 60 4.15 0.94 15.30
C SER A 60 5.48 1.59 15.74
N VAL A 61 5.40 2.83 16.22
CA VAL A 61 6.52 3.47 16.91
C VAL A 61 6.73 2.89 18.31
N GLU A 62 5.72 2.23 18.88
CA GLU A 62 5.80 1.56 20.17
C GLU A 62 6.46 0.19 20.05
N LYS A 63 7.30 -0.18 21.03
CA LYS A 63 8.13 -1.38 20.99
C LYS A 63 7.35 -2.71 20.87
N TYR A 64 6.07 -2.70 21.26
CA TYR A 64 5.13 -3.83 21.16
C TYR A 64 3.76 -3.37 20.65
N GLY A 65 3.73 -2.23 19.95
CA GLY A 65 2.49 -1.71 19.40
C GLY A 65 2.13 -2.44 18.11
N SER A 66 0.83 -2.51 17.85
CA SER A 66 0.28 -2.96 16.58
C SER A 66 -0.03 -1.77 15.68
N ILE A 67 -0.32 -2.07 14.42
CA ILE A 67 -0.87 -1.12 13.45
C ILE A 67 -2.21 -1.62 12.93
N ASN A 68 -2.98 -0.67 12.43
CA ASN A 68 -4.17 -0.87 11.64
C ASN A 68 -3.82 -0.73 10.16
N VAL A 69 -4.45 -1.53 9.32
CA VAL A 69 -4.38 -1.40 7.85
C VAL A 69 -5.78 -1.44 7.27
N PHE A 70 -5.95 -0.87 6.09
CA PHE A 70 -7.20 -1.00 5.34
C PHE A 70 -7.01 -2.02 4.23
N GLU A 71 -7.73 -3.13 4.29
CA GLU A 71 -7.66 -4.20 3.30
C GLU A 71 -9.08 -4.68 2.98
N ASN A 72 -9.37 -4.94 1.70
CA ASN A 72 -10.64 -5.48 1.21
C ASN A 72 -11.89 -4.71 1.70
N GLY A 73 -11.75 -3.41 1.91
CA GLY A 73 -12.85 -2.55 2.36
C GLY A 73 -13.07 -2.48 3.87
N VAL A 74 -12.22 -3.11 4.68
CA VAL A 74 -12.30 -3.10 6.15
C VAL A 74 -10.98 -2.66 6.78
N ILE A 75 -11.04 -2.16 8.01
CA ILE A 75 -9.84 -1.93 8.83
C ILE A 75 -9.50 -3.24 9.54
N GLU A 76 -8.35 -3.80 9.20
CA GLU A 76 -7.74 -4.91 9.92
C GLU A 76 -6.85 -4.32 11.03
N GLU A 77 -7.17 -4.66 12.28
CA GLU A 77 -6.48 -4.16 13.47
C GLU A 77 -5.45 -5.17 13.99
N GLY A 78 -4.49 -4.71 14.80
CA GLY A 78 -3.63 -5.62 15.55
C GLY A 78 -2.47 -6.23 14.75
N MET A 79 -2.11 -5.67 13.59
CA MET A 79 -1.01 -6.21 12.78
C MET A 79 0.36 -5.79 13.32
N ASP A 80 1.34 -6.70 13.28
CA ASP A 80 2.72 -6.39 13.71
C ASP A 80 3.47 -5.48 12.74
N TYR A 81 3.16 -5.62 11.45
CA TYR A 81 3.69 -4.80 10.36
C TYR A 81 2.85 -4.99 9.10
N HIS A 82 3.06 -4.11 8.12
CA HIS A 82 2.49 -4.23 6.78
C HIS A 82 3.55 -3.87 5.75
N GLN A 83 3.56 -4.58 4.62
CA GLN A 83 4.52 -4.36 3.54
C GLN A 83 3.80 -4.06 2.24
N VAL A 84 4.27 -3.04 1.54
CA VAL A 84 3.76 -2.64 0.22
C VAL A 84 4.91 -2.45 -0.75
N TYR A 85 4.65 -2.65 -2.04
CA TYR A 85 5.60 -2.32 -3.09
C TYR A 85 5.46 -0.86 -3.54
N SER A 86 6.59 -0.19 -3.77
CA SER A 86 6.67 1.12 -4.38
C SER A 86 7.66 1.14 -5.54
N ASP A 87 7.30 1.82 -6.63
CA ASP A 87 8.24 2.18 -7.70
C ASP A 87 9.00 3.50 -7.41
N GLY A 88 8.80 4.06 -6.22
CA GLY A 88 9.34 5.35 -5.77
C GLY A 88 8.30 6.47 -5.77
N GLN A 89 7.36 6.47 -6.72
CA GLN A 89 6.33 7.52 -6.85
C GLN A 89 4.93 7.03 -6.47
N TYR A 90 4.67 5.75 -6.69
CA TYR A 90 3.38 5.11 -6.46
C TYR A 90 3.50 3.91 -5.54
N ILE A 91 2.38 3.54 -4.93
CA ILE A 91 2.17 2.35 -4.13
C ILE A 91 1.17 1.46 -4.84
N TYR A 92 1.49 0.18 -4.95
CA TYR A 92 0.67 -0.83 -5.60
C TYR A 92 0.16 -1.79 -4.54
N GLU A 93 -1.06 -1.55 -4.06
CA GLU A 93 -1.71 -2.33 -3.01
C GLU A 93 -3.13 -2.72 -3.42
N PRO A 94 -3.30 -3.89 -4.08
CA PRO A 94 -4.58 -4.35 -4.63
C PRO A 94 -5.65 -4.62 -3.58
N ARG A 95 -5.26 -4.81 -2.32
CA ARG A 95 -6.23 -4.97 -1.23
C ARG A 95 -6.91 -3.64 -0.88
N ILE A 96 -6.32 -2.51 -1.24
CA ILE A 96 -6.94 -1.18 -1.11
C ILE A 96 -7.67 -0.81 -2.41
N THR A 97 -6.95 -0.87 -3.53
CA THR A 97 -7.43 -0.37 -4.83
C THR A 97 -6.79 -1.11 -6.00
N SER A 98 -7.52 -1.29 -7.09
CA SER A 98 -6.98 -1.85 -8.34
C SER A 98 -6.16 -0.86 -9.17
N GLN A 99 -5.91 0.35 -8.65
CA GLN A 99 -5.07 1.36 -9.28
C GLN A 99 -3.85 1.68 -8.41
N ALA A 100 -2.75 2.08 -9.05
CA ALA A 100 -1.60 2.58 -8.33
C ALA A 100 -1.96 3.89 -7.59
N MET A 101 -1.54 3.98 -6.34
CA MET A 101 -1.82 5.12 -5.47
C MET A 101 -0.60 6.02 -5.39
N PRO A 102 -0.72 7.35 -5.55
CA PRO A 102 0.39 8.26 -5.28
C PRO A 102 0.97 8.00 -3.88
N LYS A 103 2.29 7.85 -3.76
CA LYS A 103 2.94 7.48 -2.48
C LYS A 103 2.56 8.41 -1.33
N GLY A 104 2.49 9.71 -1.59
CA GLY A 104 2.05 10.70 -0.59
C GLY A 104 0.59 10.53 -0.12
N ASP A 105 -0.29 10.01 -0.98
CA ASP A 105 -1.69 9.74 -0.61
C ASP A 105 -1.75 8.47 0.25
N TRP A 106 -1.02 7.42 -0.14
CA TRP A 106 -0.89 6.21 0.69
C TRP A 106 -0.29 6.51 2.06
N GLU A 107 0.76 7.34 2.13
CA GLU A 107 1.35 7.76 3.40
C GLU A 107 0.36 8.52 4.28
N LYS A 108 -0.44 9.42 3.69
CA LYS A 108 -1.47 10.15 4.43
C LYS A 108 -2.54 9.19 4.95
N HIS A 109 -3.00 8.25 4.12
CA HIS A 109 -3.94 7.21 4.49
C HIS A 109 -3.45 6.39 5.70
N ILE A 110 -2.28 5.75 5.58
CA ILE A 110 -1.79 4.81 6.60
C ILE A 110 -1.43 5.51 7.92
N LYS A 111 -0.93 6.75 7.85
CA LYS A 111 -0.70 7.60 9.03
C LYS A 111 -2.02 8.01 9.68
N GLY A 112 -3.03 8.34 8.87
CA GLY A 112 -4.34 8.78 9.34
C GLY A 112 -5.09 7.70 10.14
N ILE A 113 -5.07 6.44 9.69
CA ILE A 113 -5.75 5.34 10.40
C ILE A 113 -5.00 4.82 11.64
N ASN A 114 -3.78 5.32 11.87
CA ASN A 114 -2.91 4.96 13.00
C ASN A 114 -2.51 6.17 13.86
N ASP A 115 -3.24 7.29 13.80
CA ASP A 115 -2.97 8.50 14.60
C ASP A 115 -1.49 8.97 14.55
N CYS A 116 -0.86 8.82 13.39
CA CYS A 116 0.56 9.09 13.16
C CYS A 116 1.56 8.29 14.05
N GLN A 117 1.12 7.27 14.79
CA GLN A 117 1.94 6.42 15.66
C GLN A 117 2.63 5.28 14.89
N ILE A 118 3.09 5.56 13.67
CA ILE A 118 3.75 4.58 12.81
C ILE A 118 5.08 5.10 12.27
N LYS A 119 5.96 4.15 11.94
CA LYS A 119 7.19 4.36 11.19
C LYS A 119 7.12 3.60 9.87
N ILE A 120 7.48 4.28 8.78
CA ILE A 120 7.63 3.71 7.44
C ILE A 120 9.13 3.57 7.14
N SER A 121 9.54 2.44 6.56
CA SER A 121 10.95 2.12 6.29
C SER A 121 11.10 1.35 4.98
N ASP A 122 12.12 1.68 4.19
CA ASP A 122 12.56 0.97 2.97
C ASP A 122 13.45 -0.25 3.27
N LYS A 123 13.71 -0.51 4.56
CA LYS A 123 14.48 -1.66 5.06
C LYS A 123 13.53 -2.64 5.76
N PRO A 124 12.78 -3.46 5.00
CA PRO A 124 11.82 -4.40 5.57
C PRO A 124 12.53 -5.42 6.45
N LYS A 125 11.88 -5.78 7.57
CA LYS A 125 12.38 -6.78 8.52
C LYS A 125 11.54 -8.05 8.52
N GLY A 126 10.30 -7.98 8.02
CA GLY A 126 9.34 -9.10 8.02
C GLY A 126 8.93 -9.52 9.43
N LEU A 127 8.29 -10.68 9.55
CA LEU A 127 8.16 -11.38 10.83
C LEU A 127 9.57 -11.65 11.37
N ARG A 128 9.84 -11.21 12.59
CA ARG A 128 11.09 -11.50 13.30
C ARG A 128 10.95 -12.77 14.12
#